data_AF-A0A843IWH1-F1
#
_entry.id   AF-A0A843IWH1-F1
#
_cell.length_a   1.000
_cell.length_b   1.000
_cell.length_c   1.000
_cell.angle_alpha   90.00
_cell.angle_beta   90.00
_cell.angle_gamma   90.00
#
_symmetry.space_group_name_H-M   'P 1'
#
loop_
_entity.id
_entity.type
_entity.pdbx_description
1 polymer ?
#
loop_
_entity_poly.entity_id
_entity_poly.type
_entity_poly.pdbx_seq_one_letter_code
_entity_poly.pdbx_strand_id
1 'polypeptide(L)'
;MIKIATAECFTHGKIGRELHALAQNYDGNFGCEYIENIQEYGEFDYNQLSVTCSLFIPTIEAVKKILKVENPPEPNTLIKGIKVYDEEGDKAVSKIMAQAVKDLSDCDISIGTTAGVGRGGISIITDKYEITTITDTYADLNDNNSEDLFERSQSGIKKTLEIVLLLLNNDFDKIESLENVEIIKK
;
A
#
# COMPACT_ATOMS: atom_id res chain seq x y z
N MET A 1 -16.03 9.52 10.15
CA MET A 1 -15.43 8.35 9.48
C MET A 1 -14.22 8.83 8.70
N ILE A 2 -13.09 8.14 8.83
CA ILE A 2 -11.87 8.35 8.05
C ILE A 2 -11.97 7.46 6.81
N LYS A 3 -12.01 8.07 5.63
CA LYS A 3 -12.06 7.38 4.34
C LYS A 3 -10.66 6.93 3.94
N ILE A 4 -10.54 5.66 3.55
CA ILE A 4 -9.29 5.09 3.03
C ILE A 4 -9.52 4.55 1.62
N ALA A 5 -8.55 4.75 0.72
CA ALA A 5 -8.56 4.12 -0.60
C ALA A 5 -7.18 3.54 -0.95
N THR A 6 -7.16 2.43 -1.69
CA THR A 6 -5.90 1.77 -2.10
C THR A 6 -5.83 1.54 -3.61
N ALA A 7 -4.63 1.70 -4.16
CA ALA A 7 -4.25 1.29 -5.50
C ALA A 7 -3.03 0.35 -5.39
N GLU A 8 -3.28 -0.94 -5.54
CA GLU A 8 -2.38 -2.01 -5.18
C GLU A 8 -1.91 -2.81 -6.40
N CYS A 9 -0.68 -3.33 -6.33
CA CYS A 9 -0.16 -4.30 -7.29
C CYS A 9 0.25 -5.58 -6.57
N PHE A 10 1.48 -5.64 -6.08
CA PHE A 10 2.05 -6.87 -5.51
C PHE A 10 1.36 -7.32 -4.21
N THR A 11 0.54 -6.46 -3.59
CA THR A 11 -0.29 -6.78 -2.42
C THR A 11 -1.72 -7.23 -2.79
N HIS A 12 -2.07 -7.23 -4.08
CA HIS A 12 -3.27 -7.87 -4.64
C HIS A 12 -4.63 -7.37 -4.07
N GLY A 13 -4.69 -6.10 -3.64
CA GLY A 13 -5.92 -5.54 -3.05
C GLY A 13 -6.17 -5.99 -1.61
N LYS A 14 -5.23 -6.75 -1.01
CA LYS A 14 -5.38 -7.30 0.33
C LYS A 14 -5.30 -6.21 1.38
N ILE A 15 -4.52 -5.14 1.22
CA ILE A 15 -4.45 -4.07 2.23
C ILE A 15 -5.84 -3.46 2.43
N GLY A 16 -6.51 -3.09 1.34
CA GLY A 16 -7.87 -2.56 1.43
C GLY A 16 -8.87 -3.57 2.00
N ARG A 17 -8.71 -4.88 1.73
CA ARG A 17 -9.51 -5.95 2.34
C ARG A 17 -9.32 -5.99 3.86
N GLU A 18 -8.08 -6.01 4.33
CA GLU A 18 -7.76 -6.07 5.76
C GLU A 18 -8.31 -4.86 6.52
N LEU A 19 -8.11 -3.65 5.98
CA LEU A 19 -8.64 -2.43 6.57
C LEU A 19 -10.17 -2.41 6.61
N HIS A 20 -10.82 -2.97 5.59
CA HIS A 20 -12.27 -3.10 5.56
C HIS A 20 -12.76 -4.11 6.61
N ALA A 21 -12.15 -5.29 6.68
CA ALA A 21 -12.50 -6.32 7.68
C ALA A 21 -12.33 -5.76 9.10
N LEU A 22 -11.25 -5.02 9.32
CA LEU A 22 -11.00 -4.34 10.59
C LEU A 22 -12.08 -3.30 10.92
N ALA A 23 -12.44 -2.44 9.96
CA ALA A 23 -13.47 -1.41 10.12
C ALA A 23 -14.87 -1.98 10.44
N GLN A 24 -15.13 -3.23 10.05
CA GLN A 24 -16.42 -3.90 10.26
C GLN A 24 -16.41 -4.88 11.44
N ASN A 25 -15.29 -5.00 12.17
CA ASN A 25 -15.05 -6.03 13.19
C ASN A 25 -15.37 -7.45 12.69
N TYR A 26 -14.99 -7.77 11.45
CA TYR A 26 -15.15 -9.14 10.95
C TYR A 26 -14.25 -10.12 11.71
N ASP A 27 -14.75 -11.34 11.88
CA ASP A 27 -14.06 -12.44 12.56
C ASP A 27 -13.94 -13.68 11.65
N GLY A 28 -13.19 -14.68 12.15
CA GLY A 28 -12.95 -15.93 11.43
C GLY A 28 -12.28 -15.72 10.07
N ASN A 29 -12.72 -16.48 9.06
CA ASN A 29 -12.14 -16.46 7.71
C ASN A 29 -12.37 -15.14 6.92
N PHE A 30 -13.15 -14.21 7.49
CA PHE A 30 -13.42 -12.90 6.91
C PHE A 30 -12.79 -11.76 7.71
N GLY A 31 -12.13 -12.09 8.83
CA GLY A 31 -11.48 -11.13 9.71
C GLY A 31 -10.09 -10.70 9.22
N CYS A 32 -9.47 -9.79 9.97
CA CYS A 32 -8.12 -9.35 9.71
C CYS A 32 -7.11 -10.46 10.04
N GLU A 33 -6.24 -10.80 9.08
CA GLU A 33 -5.27 -11.90 9.18
C GLU A 33 -3.89 -11.42 9.61
N TYR A 34 -3.52 -10.17 9.31
CA TYR A 34 -2.15 -9.67 9.44
C TYR A 34 -1.86 -8.93 10.75
N ILE A 35 -2.89 -8.63 11.54
CA ILE A 35 -2.80 -7.91 12.81
C ILE A 35 -3.36 -8.80 13.91
N GLU A 36 -2.47 -9.33 14.76
CA GLU A 36 -2.86 -10.25 15.84
C GLU A 36 -3.42 -9.51 17.07
N ASN A 37 -2.80 -8.39 17.45
CA ASN A 37 -3.14 -7.65 18.66
C ASN A 37 -3.26 -6.16 18.36
N ILE A 38 -4.46 -5.70 18.08
CA ILE A 38 -4.69 -4.32 17.66
C ILE A 38 -4.48 -3.30 18.78
N GLN A 39 -4.61 -3.74 20.04
CA GLN A 39 -4.41 -2.89 21.21
C GLN A 39 -2.95 -2.44 21.37
N GLU A 40 -1.98 -3.13 20.73
CA GLU A 40 -0.56 -2.73 20.75
C GLU A 40 -0.29 -1.42 19.99
N TYR A 41 -1.19 -1.04 19.10
CA TYR A 41 -1.08 0.17 18.28
C TYR A 41 -1.70 1.40 18.95
N GLY A 42 -2.58 1.19 19.94
CA GLY A 42 -3.25 2.25 20.70
C GLY A 42 -4.77 2.09 20.78
N GLU A 43 -5.44 3.18 21.13
CA GLU A 43 -6.87 3.21 21.51
C GLU A 43 -7.78 3.78 20.40
N PHE A 44 -7.28 3.94 19.17
CA PHE A 44 -8.10 4.41 18.05
C PHE A 44 -9.31 3.50 17.80
N ASP A 45 -10.50 4.07 17.65
CA ASP A 45 -11.71 3.32 17.29
C ASP A 45 -11.73 3.02 15.78
N TYR A 46 -11.30 1.81 15.41
CA TYR A 46 -11.19 1.39 14.01
C TYR A 46 -12.54 1.28 13.29
N ASN A 47 -13.66 1.28 14.00
CA ASN A 47 -15.01 1.40 13.39
C ASN A 47 -15.22 2.75 12.70
N GLN A 48 -14.37 3.73 12.97
CA GLN A 48 -14.38 5.00 12.27
C GLN A 48 -13.81 4.90 10.86
N LEU A 49 -13.17 3.80 10.48
CA LEU A 49 -12.63 3.62 9.13
C LEU A 49 -13.72 3.31 8.10
N SER A 50 -13.54 3.80 6.89
CA SER A 50 -14.39 3.48 5.75
C SER A 50 -13.54 3.30 4.49
N VAL A 51 -13.43 2.07 4.00
CA VAL A 51 -12.71 1.81 2.75
C VAL A 51 -13.59 2.21 1.56
N THR A 52 -13.17 3.22 0.81
CA THR A 52 -13.89 3.77 -0.34
C THR A 52 -13.69 2.88 -1.58
N CYS A 53 -12.45 2.47 -1.82
CA CYS A 53 -12.12 1.46 -2.83
C CYS A 53 -10.79 0.77 -2.52
N SER A 54 -10.65 -0.46 -3.01
CA SER A 54 -9.39 -1.20 -3.07
C SER A 54 -9.21 -1.69 -4.49
N LEU A 55 -8.23 -1.13 -5.20
CA LEU A 55 -8.05 -1.34 -6.63
C LEU A 55 -6.80 -2.17 -6.90
N PHE A 56 -6.94 -3.32 -7.56
CA PHE A 56 -5.79 -4.05 -8.09
C PHE A 56 -5.43 -3.53 -9.49
N ILE A 57 -4.32 -2.79 -9.61
CA ILE A 57 -3.88 -2.04 -10.81
C ILE A 57 -2.50 -2.54 -11.30
N PRO A 58 -2.38 -3.81 -11.76
CA PRO A 58 -1.09 -4.37 -12.14
C PRO A 58 -0.53 -3.82 -13.47
N THR A 59 -1.40 -3.40 -14.38
CA THR A 59 -0.99 -2.99 -15.74
C THR A 59 -0.76 -1.50 -15.87
N ILE A 60 0.15 -1.11 -16.77
CA ILE A 60 0.38 0.30 -17.10
C ILE A 60 -0.88 0.96 -17.71
N GLU A 61 -1.66 0.19 -18.46
CA GLU A 61 -2.94 0.65 -19.03
C GLU A 61 -3.97 0.97 -17.95
N ALA A 62 -4.02 0.18 -16.86
CA ALA A 62 -4.92 0.47 -15.75
C ALA A 62 -4.48 1.73 -14.99
N VAL A 63 -3.16 1.96 -14.85
CA VAL A 63 -2.64 3.24 -14.30
C VAL A 63 -3.11 4.42 -15.16
N LYS A 64 -3.03 4.30 -16.50
CA LYS A 64 -3.46 5.37 -17.41
C LYS A 64 -4.97 5.59 -17.41
N LYS A 65 -5.76 4.52 -17.51
CA LYS A 65 -7.21 4.61 -17.76
C LYS A 65 -8.06 4.62 -16.51
N ILE A 66 -7.69 3.84 -15.49
CA ILE A 66 -8.45 3.74 -14.24
C ILE A 66 -7.97 4.80 -13.25
N LEU A 67 -6.66 4.90 -13.03
CA LEU A 67 -6.08 5.91 -12.15
C LEU A 67 -5.96 7.30 -12.81
N LYS A 68 -6.27 7.42 -14.12
CA LYS A 68 -6.23 8.68 -14.90
C LYS A 68 -4.87 9.39 -14.85
N VAL A 69 -3.79 8.63 -14.70
CA VAL A 69 -2.43 9.17 -14.77
C VAL A 69 -2.05 9.30 -16.25
N GLU A 70 -1.99 10.52 -16.78
CA GLU A 70 -1.76 10.73 -18.22
C GLU A 70 -0.39 10.21 -18.68
N ASN A 71 0.67 10.53 -17.93
CA ASN A 71 2.06 10.21 -18.27
C ASN A 71 2.75 9.49 -17.10
N PRO A 72 2.37 8.23 -16.79
CA PRO A 72 3.07 7.46 -15.77
C PRO A 72 4.51 7.17 -16.21
N PRO A 73 5.46 7.01 -15.27
CA PRO A 73 6.81 6.59 -15.58
C PRO A 73 6.82 5.31 -16.44
N GLU A 74 7.65 5.31 -17.48
CA GLU A 74 7.81 4.14 -18.34
C GLU A 74 8.49 3.01 -17.56
N PRO A 75 7.93 1.78 -17.55
CA PRO A 75 8.53 0.66 -16.86
C PRO A 75 9.80 0.17 -17.55
N ASN A 76 10.72 -0.37 -16.77
CA ASN A 76 11.94 -0.99 -17.28
C ASN A 76 11.60 -2.15 -18.23
N THR A 77 10.58 -2.94 -17.88
CA THR A 77 10.05 -4.04 -18.71
C THR A 77 8.52 -4.17 -18.56
N LEU A 78 7.88 -4.77 -19.57
CA LEU A 78 6.47 -5.17 -19.51
C LEU A 78 6.33 -6.69 -19.61
N ILE A 79 5.64 -7.32 -18.65
CA ILE A 79 5.28 -8.75 -18.69
C ILE A 79 3.79 -8.86 -18.92
N LYS A 80 3.36 -9.18 -20.15
CA LYS A 80 1.93 -9.26 -20.51
C LYS A 80 1.14 -7.99 -20.13
N GLY A 81 1.78 -6.82 -20.25
CA GLY A 81 1.23 -5.51 -19.89
C GLY A 81 1.36 -5.13 -18.40
N ILE A 82 1.85 -6.03 -17.55
CA ILE A 82 2.21 -5.75 -16.15
C ILE A 82 3.48 -4.90 -16.15
N LYS A 83 3.46 -3.80 -15.38
CA LYS A 83 4.57 -2.88 -15.24
C LYS A 83 5.63 -3.46 -14.30
N VAL A 84 6.89 -3.49 -14.75
CA VAL A 84 8.04 -3.94 -13.96
C VAL A 84 9.03 -2.78 -13.86
N TYR A 85 9.21 -2.27 -12.65
CA TYR A 85 10.19 -1.23 -12.35
C TYR A 85 11.36 -1.81 -11.54
N ASP A 86 12.46 -1.07 -11.45
CA ASP A 86 13.41 -1.22 -10.35
C ASP A 86 12.86 -0.59 -9.05
N GLU A 87 13.56 -0.78 -7.92
CA GLU A 87 13.11 -0.31 -6.60
C GLU A 87 12.87 1.21 -6.54
N GLU A 88 13.70 2.02 -7.21
CA GLU A 88 13.53 3.47 -7.25
C GLU A 88 12.31 3.87 -8.09
N GLY A 89 12.11 3.22 -9.24
CA GLY A 89 10.91 3.36 -10.05
C GLY A 89 9.65 2.93 -9.30
N ASP A 90 9.71 1.85 -8.52
CA ASP A 90 8.60 1.40 -7.69
C ASP A 90 8.25 2.40 -6.58
N LYS A 91 9.24 3.00 -5.90
CA LYS A 91 8.98 4.08 -4.93
C LYS A 91 8.24 5.24 -5.61
N ALA A 92 8.75 5.73 -6.75
CA ALA A 92 8.14 6.83 -7.48
C ALA A 92 6.70 6.50 -7.94
N VAL A 93 6.49 5.31 -8.49
CA VAL A 93 5.19 4.89 -9.01
C VAL A 93 4.20 4.61 -7.88
N SER A 94 4.64 4.09 -6.73
CA SER A 94 3.77 3.90 -5.56
C SER A 94 3.19 5.22 -5.09
N LYS A 95 3.99 6.29 -5.06
CA LYS A 95 3.55 7.64 -4.72
C LYS A 95 2.55 8.19 -5.73
N ILE A 96 2.81 8.03 -7.03
CA ILE A 96 1.91 8.44 -8.11
C ILE A 96 0.56 7.73 -7.98
N MET A 97 0.58 6.41 -7.72
CA MET A 97 -0.64 5.61 -7.54
C MET A 97 -1.43 6.03 -6.29
N ALA A 98 -0.74 6.27 -5.17
CA ALA A 98 -1.35 6.75 -3.93
C ALA A 98 -2.03 8.12 -4.14
N GLN A 99 -1.34 9.07 -4.77
CA GLN A 99 -1.90 10.39 -5.05
C GLN A 99 -3.09 10.31 -6.02
N ALA A 100 -2.97 9.51 -7.08
CA ALA A 100 -4.05 9.34 -8.05
C ALA A 100 -5.31 8.74 -7.41
N VAL A 101 -5.18 7.72 -6.54
CA VAL A 101 -6.35 7.15 -5.86
C VAL A 101 -6.93 8.11 -4.81
N LYS A 102 -6.11 8.94 -4.16
CA LYS A 102 -6.59 10.02 -3.28
C LYS A 102 -7.48 10.98 -4.04
N ASP A 103 -6.99 11.49 -5.18
CA ASP A 103 -7.71 12.48 -6.00
C ASP A 103 -9.00 11.92 -6.59
N LEU A 104 -9.00 10.63 -6.98
CA LEU A 104 -10.18 9.97 -7.54
C LEU A 104 -11.27 9.69 -6.51
N SER A 105 -10.90 9.42 -5.26
CA SER A 105 -11.83 8.94 -4.23
C SER A 105 -12.18 9.98 -3.17
N ASP A 106 -11.48 11.11 -3.13
CA ASP A 106 -11.65 12.14 -2.10
C ASP A 106 -11.57 11.53 -0.68
N CYS A 107 -10.54 10.69 -0.48
CA CYS A 107 -10.28 9.99 0.76
C CYS A 107 -9.26 10.70 1.65
N ASP A 108 -9.33 10.45 2.96
CA ASP A 108 -8.44 11.06 3.95
C ASP A 108 -7.04 10.43 3.87
N ILE A 109 -6.98 9.09 3.74
CA ILE A 109 -5.74 8.31 3.64
C ILE A 109 -5.77 7.50 2.35
N SER A 110 -4.70 7.55 1.58
CA SER A 110 -4.55 6.83 0.32
C SER A 110 -3.29 5.99 0.31
N ILE A 111 -3.33 4.82 -0.32
CA ILE A 111 -2.23 3.86 -0.32
C ILE A 111 -1.93 3.43 -1.75
N GLY A 112 -0.65 3.47 -2.13
CA GLY A 112 -0.15 2.97 -3.41
C GLY A 112 0.91 1.91 -3.19
N THR A 113 0.81 0.77 -3.88
CA THR A 113 1.83 -0.29 -3.82
C THR A 113 2.23 -0.80 -5.21
N THR A 114 3.53 -0.98 -5.43
CA THR A 114 4.08 -1.57 -6.66
C THR A 114 5.39 -2.31 -6.36
N ALA A 115 5.66 -3.40 -7.07
CA ALA A 115 6.92 -4.12 -6.95
C ALA A 115 7.25 -4.86 -8.25
N GLY A 116 8.36 -4.50 -8.89
CA GLY A 116 9.01 -5.22 -9.98
C GLY A 116 10.22 -5.97 -9.47
N VAL A 117 11.41 -5.39 -9.65
CA VAL A 117 12.71 -5.93 -9.23
C VAL A 117 13.21 -5.16 -8.00
N GLY A 118 13.37 -5.86 -6.88
CA GLY A 118 13.74 -5.23 -5.61
C GLY A 118 12.76 -5.52 -4.48
N ARG A 119 12.70 -4.62 -3.50
CA ARG A 119 11.77 -4.67 -2.36
C ARG A 119 10.47 -3.89 -2.60
N GLY A 120 10.25 -3.46 -3.84
CA GLY A 120 9.07 -2.67 -4.22
C GLY A 120 9.01 -1.29 -3.58
N GLY A 121 7.85 -0.67 -3.68
CA GLY A 121 7.54 0.65 -3.14
C GLY A 121 6.13 0.69 -2.59
N ILE A 122 6.01 1.31 -1.42
CA ILE A 122 4.76 1.55 -0.69
C ILE A 122 4.72 3.03 -0.37
N SER A 123 3.59 3.68 -0.66
CA SER A 123 3.34 5.07 -0.26
C SER A 123 1.99 5.20 0.40
N ILE A 124 1.95 5.89 1.55
CA ILE A 124 0.75 6.25 2.30
C ILE A 124 0.66 7.77 2.33
N ILE A 125 -0.39 8.32 1.75
CA ILE A 125 -0.58 9.76 1.60
C ILE A 125 -1.83 10.22 2.34
N THR A 126 -1.64 11.25 3.17
CA THR A 126 -2.70 12.04 3.81
C THR A 126 -2.62 13.49 3.37
N ASP A 127 -3.46 14.35 3.95
CA ASP A 127 -3.40 15.79 3.72
C ASP A 127 -2.16 16.44 4.36
N LYS A 128 -1.61 15.82 5.41
CA LYS A 128 -0.51 16.38 6.21
C LYS A 128 0.83 15.67 5.99
N TYR A 129 0.78 14.42 5.55
CA TYR A 129 1.94 13.54 5.51
C TYR A 129 1.97 12.73 4.23
N GLU A 130 3.18 12.48 3.76
CA GLU A 130 3.53 11.46 2.79
C GLU A 130 4.53 10.54 3.46
N ILE A 131 4.20 9.25 3.54
CA ILE A 131 5.05 8.23 4.12
C ILE A 131 5.40 7.24 3.01
N THR A 132 6.69 7.06 2.73
CA THR A 132 7.17 6.12 1.71
C THR A 132 8.09 5.09 2.36
N THR A 133 7.96 3.84 1.94
CA THR A 133 8.79 2.72 2.42
C THR A 133 8.93 1.65 1.34
N ILE A 134 9.75 0.65 1.65
CA ILE A 134 9.91 -0.60 0.90
C ILE A 134 9.62 -1.80 1.81
N THR A 135 9.46 -2.99 1.24
CA THR A 135 9.34 -4.24 2.01
C THR A 135 10.70 -4.70 2.54
N ASP A 136 10.69 -5.73 3.38
CA ASP A 136 11.94 -6.31 3.91
C ASP A 136 12.45 -7.48 3.06
N THR A 137 11.65 -7.94 2.10
CA THR A 137 11.97 -9.06 1.19
C THR A 137 12.27 -8.58 -0.22
N TYR A 138 13.42 -8.98 -0.76
CA TYR A 138 13.76 -8.78 -2.17
C TYR A 138 13.11 -9.87 -3.03
N ALA A 139 12.58 -9.51 -4.20
CA ALA A 139 12.21 -10.47 -5.24
C ALA A 139 12.35 -9.86 -6.65
N ASP A 140 12.37 -10.71 -7.67
CA ASP A 140 12.37 -10.31 -9.07
C ASP A 140 11.10 -10.84 -9.76
N LEU A 141 10.27 -9.93 -10.27
CA LEU A 141 9.03 -10.29 -10.97
C LEU A 141 9.26 -10.90 -12.36
N ASN A 142 10.46 -10.75 -12.94
CA ASN A 142 10.83 -11.38 -14.20
C ASN A 142 11.07 -12.88 -14.05
N ASP A 143 11.43 -13.31 -12.84
CA ASP A 143 11.74 -14.71 -12.53
C ASP A 143 10.49 -15.48 -12.09
N ASN A 144 10.45 -16.77 -12.39
CA ASN A 144 9.39 -17.67 -11.91
C ASN A 144 9.66 -18.08 -10.45
N ASN A 145 9.65 -17.10 -9.54
CA ASN A 145 9.94 -17.27 -8.12
C ASN A 145 8.73 -16.94 -7.25
N SER A 146 7.72 -17.81 -7.31
CA SER A 146 6.43 -17.57 -6.63
C SER A 146 6.55 -17.47 -5.11
N GLU A 147 7.55 -18.10 -4.50
CA GLU A 147 7.75 -18.10 -3.04
C GLU A 147 8.24 -16.73 -2.57
N ASP A 148 9.35 -16.22 -3.13
CA ASP A 148 9.87 -14.89 -2.77
C ASP A 148 8.87 -13.77 -3.12
N LEU A 149 8.14 -13.92 -4.25
CA LEU A 149 7.06 -12.98 -4.62
C LEU A 149 5.93 -12.98 -3.59
N PHE A 150 5.58 -14.15 -3.06
CA PHE A 150 4.57 -14.29 -2.02
C PHE A 150 5.07 -13.69 -0.70
N GLU A 151 6.29 -14.00 -0.26
CA GLU A 151 6.88 -13.43 0.95
C GLU A 151 6.97 -11.91 0.88
N ARG A 152 7.40 -11.35 -0.27
CA ARG A 152 7.41 -9.91 -0.51
C ARG A 152 6.02 -9.31 -0.38
N SER A 153 4.99 -9.96 -0.94
CA SER A 153 3.60 -9.56 -0.78
C SER A 153 3.16 -9.54 0.69
N GLN A 154 3.49 -10.59 1.46
CA GLN A 154 3.16 -10.68 2.88
C GLN A 154 3.85 -9.57 3.71
N SER A 155 5.15 -9.37 3.50
CA SER A 155 5.91 -8.29 4.14
C SER A 155 5.30 -6.92 3.83
N GLY A 156 4.96 -6.65 2.57
CA GLY A 156 4.36 -5.37 2.18
C GLY A 156 2.98 -5.12 2.77
N ILE A 157 2.12 -6.15 2.85
CA ILE A 157 0.80 -6.02 3.49
C ILE A 157 0.97 -5.71 4.98
N LYS A 158 1.77 -6.50 5.69
CA LYS A 158 2.01 -6.33 7.13
C LYS A 158 2.55 -4.94 7.45
N LYS A 159 3.63 -4.54 6.76
CA LYS A 159 4.29 -3.24 7.00
C LYS A 159 3.38 -2.06 6.70
N THR A 160 2.56 -2.16 5.64
CA THR A 160 1.60 -1.10 5.31
C THR A 160 0.54 -0.96 6.40
N LEU A 161 -0.02 -2.07 6.89
CA LEU A 161 -1.04 -2.06 7.94
C LEU A 161 -0.46 -1.51 9.25
N GLU A 162 0.73 -1.95 9.64
CA GLU A 162 1.44 -1.43 10.81
C GLU A 162 1.60 0.10 10.76
N ILE A 163 2.08 0.66 9.64
CA ILE A 163 2.22 2.10 9.48
C ILE A 163 0.87 2.81 9.55
N VAL A 164 -0.18 2.28 8.92
CA VAL A 164 -1.53 2.88 8.96
C VAL A 164 -2.08 2.89 10.39
N LEU A 165 -1.94 1.79 11.13
CA LEU A 165 -2.42 1.69 12.50
C LEU A 165 -1.66 2.64 13.44
N LEU A 166 -0.34 2.74 13.31
CA LEU A 166 0.47 3.70 14.05
C LEU A 166 0.09 5.15 13.70
N LEU A 167 -0.13 5.44 12.41
CA LEU A 167 -0.53 6.76 11.92
C LEU A 167 -1.88 7.18 12.51
N LEU A 168 -2.87 6.29 12.55
CA LEU A 168 -4.18 6.54 13.14
C LEU A 168 -4.11 6.85 14.65
N ASN A 169 -3.10 6.31 15.33
CA ASN A 169 -2.82 6.56 16.74
C ASN A 169 -1.83 7.71 16.98
N ASN A 170 -1.37 8.38 15.93
CA ASN A 170 -0.35 9.45 15.97
C ASN A 170 1.00 9.02 16.60
N ASP A 171 1.35 7.74 16.50
CA ASP A 171 2.59 7.17 17.04
C ASP A 171 3.75 7.29 16.02
N PHE A 172 4.16 8.53 15.74
CA PHE A 172 5.21 8.82 14.76
C PHE A 172 6.58 8.32 15.21
N ASP A 173 6.87 8.31 16.52
CA ASP A 173 8.14 7.80 17.05
C ASP A 173 8.34 6.34 16.64
N LYS A 174 7.28 5.51 16.69
CA LYS A 174 7.36 4.13 16.20
C LYS A 174 7.46 4.05 14.68
N ILE A 175 6.73 4.88 13.92
CA ILE A 175 6.84 4.89 12.45
C ILE A 175 8.28 5.22 12.02
N GLU A 176 8.91 6.21 12.65
CA GLU A 176 10.30 6.60 12.37
C GLU A 176 11.32 5.53 12.78
N SER A 177 10.96 4.64 13.72
CA SER A 177 11.81 3.52 14.12
C SER A 177 11.79 2.33 13.14
N LEU A 178 10.82 2.29 12.23
CA LEU A 178 10.71 1.23 11.22
C LEU A 178 11.80 1.39 10.14
N GLU A 179 12.35 0.26 9.69
CA GLU A 179 13.40 0.30 8.67
C GLU A 179 12.90 0.83 7.32
N ASN A 180 13.71 1.68 6.70
CA ASN A 180 13.50 2.21 5.35
C ASN A 180 12.23 3.06 5.19
N VAL A 181 11.77 3.69 6.27
CA VAL A 181 10.65 4.64 6.24
C VAL A 181 11.15 6.07 6.05
N GLU A 182 10.53 6.80 5.14
CA GLU A 182 10.68 8.23 4.96
C GLU A 182 9.34 8.92 5.22
N ILE A 183 9.35 10.00 6.02
CA ILE A 183 8.16 10.80 6.32
C ILE A 183 8.39 12.24 5.89
N ILE A 184 7.51 12.74 5.02
CA ILE A 184 7.49 14.13 4.57
C ILE A 184 6.21 14.79 5.08
N LYS A 185 6.36 15.92 5.78
CA LYS A 185 5.23 16.78 6.17
C LYS A 185 4.91 17.78 5.06
N LYS A 186 3.64 17.85 4.66
CA LYS A 186 3.13 18.75 3.61
C LYS A 186 2.82 20.15 4.15
#